data_AF-A0A7V6R5B5-F1
#
_entry.id   AF-A0A7V6R5B5-F1
#
_cell.length_a   1.000
_cell.length_b   1.000
_cell.length_c   1.000
_cell.angle_alpha   90.00
_cell.angle_beta   90.00
_cell.angle_gamma   90.00
#
_symmetry.space_group_name_H-M   'P 1'
#
loop_
_entity.id
_entity.type
_entity.pdbx_description
1 polymer ?
#
loop_
_entity_poly.entity_id
_entity_poly.type
_entity_poly.pdbx_seq_one_letter_code
_entity_poly.pdbx_strand_id
1 'polypeptide(L)'
;MKSSKLKNSSKQEAYNKNTELNDKEITSENIKSVLSDSSDISYQLHYINGRSDLLVTVVFVDGLVNTKMVNDDILKPLTQEKILEKVNDLNGIIDLIVHGTIYHASRKLRTGLGEVLDDILNGAVALVFDREKKAITFDIKGYEKRSITEPTNESALKGAKDSFIEVLRVNTSLVRRKIRTPYLRIKETIVGRQTKTSIAVIYIENLTNRKIIEEVLKRVNSIDVDGATTAGSIEEYIIDDNRTLFPLVLYTERTDKFCHNILEKEE
;
A
#
# COMPACT_ATOMS: atom_id res chain seq x y z
N MET A 1 11.32 33.29 6.52
CA MET A 1 11.04 32.93 7.94
C MET A 1 9.78 32.07 8.15
N LYS A 2 8.77 32.03 7.24
CA LYS A 2 7.61 31.12 7.37
C LYS A 2 7.91 29.65 7.00
N SER A 3 8.75 29.41 5.99
CA SER A 3 9.12 28.05 5.52
C SER A 3 9.90 27.20 6.55
N SER A 4 10.70 27.83 7.42
CA SER A 4 11.47 27.12 8.45
C SER A 4 10.63 26.67 9.65
N LYS A 5 9.54 27.38 9.99
CA LYS A 5 8.61 26.98 11.06
C LYS A 5 7.71 25.81 10.65
N LEU A 6 7.25 25.78 9.39
CA LEU A 6 6.43 24.69 8.83
C LEU A 6 7.19 23.35 8.75
N LYS A 7 8.47 23.38 8.35
CA LYS A 7 9.35 22.18 8.33
C LYS A 7 9.67 21.62 9.72
N ASN A 8 9.67 22.46 10.76
CA ASN A 8 9.87 21.99 12.14
C ASN A 8 8.59 21.34 12.71
N SER A 9 7.40 21.91 12.45
CA SER A 9 6.13 21.31 12.94
C SER A 9 5.85 19.92 12.35
N SER A 10 6.07 19.74 11.03
CA SER A 10 5.86 18.47 10.33
C SER A 10 6.86 17.39 10.75
N LYS A 11 8.12 17.76 11.04
CA LYS A 11 9.11 16.83 11.60
C LYS A 11 8.79 16.43 13.04
N GLN A 12 8.29 17.35 13.86
CA GLN A 12 7.91 17.09 15.25
C GLN A 12 6.67 16.18 15.33
N GLU A 13 5.67 16.40 14.46
CA GLU A 13 4.47 15.55 14.35
C GLU A 13 4.78 14.15 13.81
N ALA A 14 5.65 14.03 12.81
CA ALA A 14 6.12 12.73 12.32
C ALA A 14 6.93 11.96 13.37
N TYR A 15 7.76 12.67 14.15
CA TYR A 15 8.51 12.09 15.27
C TYR A 15 7.57 11.57 16.38
N ASN A 16 6.60 12.39 16.81
CA ASN A 16 5.65 12.00 17.85
C ASN A 16 4.75 10.82 17.44
N LYS A 17 4.31 10.77 16.18
CA LYS A 17 3.53 9.63 15.64
C LYS A 17 4.35 8.34 15.52
N ASN A 18 5.63 8.43 15.19
CA ASN A 18 6.52 7.27 15.22
C ASN A 18 6.71 6.74 16.65
N THR A 19 6.68 7.62 17.65
CA THR A 19 6.68 7.21 19.08
C THR A 19 5.37 6.51 19.46
N GLU A 20 4.21 7.06 19.09
CA GLU A 20 2.90 6.43 19.37
C GLU A 20 2.71 5.06 18.68
N LEU A 21 3.31 4.86 17.50
CA LEU A 21 3.28 3.57 16.80
C LEU A 21 4.18 2.53 17.47
N ASN A 22 5.29 2.93 18.07
CA ASN A 22 6.20 2.01 18.75
C ASN A 22 5.67 1.50 20.10
N ASP A 23 4.74 2.22 20.72
CA ASP A 23 4.09 1.80 21.96
C ASP A 23 3.00 0.74 21.73
N LYS A 24 2.58 0.53 20.48
CA LYS A 24 1.58 -0.50 20.14
C LYS A 24 2.23 -1.85 19.91
N GLU A 25 1.59 -2.89 20.43
CA GLU A 25 1.99 -4.27 20.17
C GLU A 25 1.89 -4.62 18.67
N ILE A 26 2.74 -5.54 18.23
CA ILE A 26 2.65 -6.10 16.87
C ILE A 26 1.46 -7.07 16.81
N THR A 27 0.39 -6.65 16.15
CA THR A 27 -0.75 -7.50 15.78
C THR A 27 -1.25 -7.14 14.39
N SER A 28 -1.83 -8.11 13.69
CA SER A 28 -2.49 -7.92 12.41
C SER A 28 -3.57 -6.84 12.47
N GLU A 29 -4.32 -6.78 13.58
CA GLU A 29 -5.34 -5.75 13.84
C GLU A 29 -4.73 -4.36 13.99
N ASN A 30 -3.62 -4.20 14.72
CA ASN A 30 -2.94 -2.91 14.84
C ASN A 30 -2.36 -2.45 13.50
N ILE A 31 -1.78 -3.36 12.72
CA ILE A 31 -1.30 -3.06 11.36
C ILE A 31 -2.47 -2.58 10.49
N LYS A 32 -3.59 -3.33 10.50
CA LYS A 32 -4.80 -2.98 9.76
C LYS A 32 -5.41 -1.66 10.22
N SER A 33 -5.37 -1.35 11.51
CA SER A 33 -5.84 -0.07 12.06
C SER A 33 -5.03 1.11 11.53
N VAL A 34 -3.70 0.97 11.46
CA VAL A 34 -2.80 2.05 11.01
C VAL A 34 -2.86 2.25 9.50
N LEU A 35 -2.77 1.14 8.75
CA LEU A 35 -2.80 1.16 7.28
C LEU A 35 -4.22 1.31 6.73
N SER A 36 -5.24 1.15 7.58
CA SER A 36 -6.66 1.18 7.26
C SER A 36 -7.06 0.15 6.19
N ASP A 37 -8.28 0.24 5.68
CA ASP A 37 -8.77 -0.59 4.56
C ASP A 37 -8.27 -0.02 3.22
N SER A 38 -6.95 0.09 3.05
CA SER A 38 -6.34 0.40 1.76
C SER A 38 -6.42 -0.84 0.87
N SER A 39 -6.96 -0.69 -0.34
CA SER A 39 -7.26 -1.81 -1.25
C SER A 39 -6.03 -2.53 -1.80
N ASP A 40 -4.86 -1.90 -1.70
CA ASP A 40 -3.58 -2.43 -2.15
C ASP A 40 -2.85 -3.27 -1.10
N ILE A 41 -3.43 -3.48 0.09
CA ILE A 41 -2.76 -4.22 1.17
C ILE A 41 -3.45 -5.56 1.38
N SER A 42 -2.67 -6.62 1.26
CA SER A 42 -3.11 -7.99 1.47
C SER A 42 -2.90 -8.38 2.94
N TYR A 43 -3.95 -8.97 3.54
CA TYR A 43 -3.91 -9.60 4.86
C TYR A 43 -4.44 -11.02 4.71
N GLN A 44 -3.56 -12.02 4.79
CA GLN A 44 -3.90 -13.41 4.56
C GLN A 44 -3.62 -14.24 5.80
N LEU A 45 -4.65 -14.84 6.38
CA LEU A 45 -4.52 -15.75 7.52
C LEU A 45 -4.16 -17.15 7.03
N HIS A 46 -3.11 -17.74 7.60
CA HIS A 46 -2.65 -19.08 7.26
C HIS A 46 -2.45 -19.95 8.49
N TYR A 47 -2.76 -21.24 8.33
CA TYR A 47 -2.39 -22.29 9.25
C TYR A 47 -1.03 -22.86 8.87
N ILE A 48 -0.07 -22.85 9.79
CA ILE A 48 1.25 -23.42 9.57
C ILE A 48 1.12 -24.94 9.54
N ASN A 49 1.57 -25.59 8.47
CA ASN A 49 1.37 -27.02 8.22
C ASN A 49 -0.08 -27.52 8.44
N GLY A 50 -1.09 -26.68 8.16
CA GLY A 50 -2.51 -27.04 8.33
C GLY A 50 -2.99 -27.14 9.78
N ARG A 51 -2.16 -26.74 10.75
CA ARG A 51 -2.49 -26.78 12.18
C ARG A 51 -3.27 -25.53 12.61
N SER A 52 -4.51 -25.71 13.07
CA SER A 52 -5.39 -24.61 13.45
C SER A 52 -4.93 -23.83 14.69
N ASP A 53 -4.09 -24.43 15.51
CA ASP A 53 -3.47 -23.82 16.70
C ASP A 53 -2.26 -22.95 16.37
N LEU A 54 -1.66 -23.12 15.18
CA LEU A 54 -0.51 -22.37 14.70
C LEU A 54 -0.93 -21.41 13.58
N LEU A 55 -1.35 -20.22 13.98
CA LEU A 55 -1.84 -19.17 13.10
C LEU A 55 -0.76 -18.13 12.81
N VAL A 56 -0.68 -17.70 11.56
CA VAL A 56 0.16 -16.57 11.13
C VAL A 56 -0.60 -15.73 10.12
N THR A 57 -0.49 -14.40 10.25
CA THR A 57 -1.03 -13.48 9.24
C THR A 57 0.09 -13.01 8.34
N VAL A 58 -0.05 -13.24 7.04
CA VAL A 58 0.86 -12.77 5.99
C VAL A 58 0.36 -11.42 5.51
N VAL A 59 1.18 -10.37 5.67
CA VAL A 59 0.82 -9.00 5.33
C VAL A 59 1.83 -8.39 4.36
N PHE A 60 1.33 -7.78 3.29
CA PHE A 60 2.15 -7.11 2.29
C PHE A 60 1.36 -6.13 1.43
N VAL A 61 2.07 -5.21 0.76
CA VAL A 61 1.48 -4.33 -0.25
C VAL A 61 1.53 -5.03 -1.62
N ASP A 62 0.36 -5.27 -2.20
CA ASP A 62 0.22 -5.81 -3.54
C ASP A 62 0.84 -4.85 -4.58
N GLY A 63 1.56 -5.43 -5.54
CA GLY A 63 2.33 -4.68 -6.55
C GLY A 63 3.69 -4.13 -6.08
N LEU A 64 4.04 -4.19 -4.79
CA LEU A 64 5.42 -3.91 -4.32
C LEU A 64 6.28 -5.16 -4.12
N VAL A 65 5.64 -6.33 -3.99
CA VAL A 65 6.31 -7.60 -3.70
C VAL A 65 6.30 -8.53 -4.91
N ASN A 66 7.32 -9.40 -5.01
CA ASN A 66 7.31 -10.46 -5.99
C ASN A 66 6.37 -11.60 -5.55
N THR A 67 5.15 -11.64 -6.08
CA THR A 67 4.15 -12.66 -5.73
C THR A 67 4.66 -14.10 -5.90
N LYS A 68 5.54 -14.36 -6.89
CA LYS A 68 6.14 -15.68 -7.06
C LYS A 68 7.04 -16.05 -5.88
N MET A 69 7.86 -15.11 -5.39
CA MET A 69 8.70 -15.32 -4.20
C MET A 69 7.86 -15.43 -2.93
N VAL A 70 6.75 -14.68 -2.81
CA VAL A 70 5.80 -14.89 -1.70
C VAL A 70 5.33 -16.34 -1.66
N ASN A 71 4.91 -16.87 -2.81
CA ASN A 71 4.36 -18.21 -2.90
C ASN A 71 5.43 -19.29 -2.69
N ASP A 72 6.54 -19.18 -3.43
CA ASP A 72 7.56 -20.23 -3.50
C ASP A 72 8.50 -20.21 -2.28
N ASP A 73 8.87 -19.01 -1.77
CA ASP A 73 9.90 -18.86 -0.73
C ASP A 73 9.31 -18.66 0.67
N ILE A 74 8.01 -18.31 0.80
CA ILE A 74 7.37 -18.05 2.10
C ILE A 74 6.20 -19.00 2.35
N LEU A 75 5.14 -18.96 1.53
CA LEU A 75 3.91 -19.71 1.79
C LEU A 75 4.11 -21.22 1.66
N LYS A 76 4.83 -21.66 0.65
CA LYS A 76 5.12 -23.09 0.44
C LYS A 76 5.95 -23.66 1.59
N PRO A 77 7.07 -23.05 2.04
CA PRO A 77 7.78 -23.53 3.21
C PRO A 77 6.94 -23.55 4.50
N LEU A 78 6.11 -22.53 4.74
CA LEU A 78 5.21 -22.48 5.91
C LEU A 78 4.19 -23.62 5.96
N THR A 79 3.89 -24.24 4.82
CA THR A 79 2.85 -25.27 4.70
C THR A 79 3.39 -26.67 4.44
N GLN A 80 4.64 -26.81 4.01
CA GLN A 80 5.21 -28.09 3.54
C GLN A 80 6.52 -28.49 4.23
N GLU A 81 7.17 -27.60 4.99
CA GLU A 81 8.43 -27.94 5.66
C GLU A 81 8.21 -28.88 6.84
N LYS A 82 8.72 -30.10 6.70
CA LYS A 82 8.60 -31.17 7.72
C LYS A 82 9.24 -30.81 9.05
N ILE A 83 10.26 -29.94 9.05
CA ILE A 83 10.91 -29.53 10.30
C ILE A 83 9.98 -28.69 11.18
N LEU A 84 9.06 -27.92 10.58
CA LEU A 84 8.05 -27.15 11.31
C LEU A 84 7.02 -28.07 12.00
N GLU A 85 6.81 -29.30 11.50
CA GLU A 85 5.93 -30.29 12.15
C GLU A 85 6.46 -30.76 13.51
N LYS A 86 7.78 -30.66 13.72
CA LYS A 86 8.43 -31.12 14.95
C LYS A 86 8.27 -30.18 16.14
N VAL A 87 7.72 -28.98 15.89
CA VAL A 87 7.52 -27.94 16.89
C VAL A 87 6.04 -27.78 17.20
N ASN A 88 5.72 -27.60 18.47
CA ASN A 88 4.35 -27.56 18.96
C ASN A 88 3.83 -26.17 19.32
N ASP A 89 4.68 -25.15 19.31
CA ASP A 89 4.33 -23.78 19.65
C ASP A 89 4.87 -22.76 18.64
N LEU A 90 4.30 -21.56 18.65
CA LEU A 90 4.70 -20.50 17.72
C LEU A 90 6.09 -19.94 18.03
N ASN A 91 6.55 -19.97 19.28
CA ASN A 91 7.89 -19.48 19.63
C ASN A 91 8.99 -20.34 19.00
N GLY A 92 8.87 -21.67 19.03
CA GLY A 92 9.81 -22.55 18.36
C GLY A 92 9.72 -22.43 16.83
N ILE A 93 8.53 -22.17 16.27
CA ILE A 93 8.38 -21.90 14.83
C ILE A 93 9.11 -20.61 14.45
N ILE A 94 8.89 -19.53 15.21
CA ILE A 94 9.61 -18.26 15.03
C ILE A 94 11.11 -18.51 15.09
N ASP A 95 11.61 -19.28 16.06
CA ASP A 95 13.03 -19.61 16.20
C ASP A 95 13.57 -20.37 14.98
N LEU A 96 12.86 -21.39 14.50
CA LEU A 96 13.21 -22.14 13.30
C LEU A 96 13.29 -21.26 12.05
N ILE A 97 12.35 -20.32 11.89
CA ILE A 97 12.35 -19.36 10.78
C ILE A 97 13.55 -18.41 10.91
N VAL A 98 13.77 -17.87 12.12
CA VAL A 98 14.91 -16.99 12.45
C VAL A 98 16.26 -17.69 12.29
N HIS A 99 16.32 -19.02 12.30
CA HIS A 99 17.53 -19.80 12.04
C HIS A 99 17.62 -20.37 10.61
N GLY A 100 16.65 -20.10 9.73
CA GLY A 100 16.77 -20.34 8.29
C GLY A 100 16.01 -21.52 7.72
N THR A 101 14.95 -21.95 8.40
CA THR A 101 13.99 -22.90 7.83
C THR A 101 13.24 -22.30 6.64
N ILE A 102 12.95 -20.99 6.69
CA ILE A 102 12.44 -20.25 5.53
C ILE A 102 13.62 -19.55 4.86
N TYR A 103 13.88 -19.91 3.62
CA TYR A 103 15.04 -19.47 2.87
C TYR A 103 14.83 -18.07 2.30
N HIS A 104 15.40 -17.05 2.95
CA HIS A 104 15.53 -15.73 2.34
C HIS A 104 16.69 -14.94 2.95
N ALA A 105 17.45 -14.22 2.10
CA ALA A 105 18.70 -13.56 2.48
C ALA A 105 18.53 -12.36 3.43
N SER A 106 17.32 -11.79 3.51
CA SER A 106 17.02 -10.53 4.19
C SER A 106 16.02 -10.64 5.35
N ARG A 107 15.93 -11.82 5.98
CA ARG A 107 15.00 -12.04 7.11
C ARG A 107 15.34 -11.12 8.30
N LYS A 108 14.32 -10.56 8.94
CA LYS A 108 14.47 -9.76 10.17
C LYS A 108 13.37 -10.09 11.17
N LEU A 109 13.75 -10.39 12.41
CA LEU A 109 12.82 -10.45 13.52
C LEU A 109 12.53 -9.01 13.98
N ARG A 110 11.25 -8.66 14.07
CA ARG A 110 10.77 -7.34 14.50
C ARG A 110 10.00 -7.45 15.81
N THR A 111 10.25 -6.47 16.68
CA THR A 111 9.60 -6.35 18.00
C THR A 111 8.87 -5.02 18.16
N GLY A 112 9.06 -4.06 17.25
CA GLY A 112 8.27 -2.81 17.19
C GLY A 112 7.33 -2.77 15.99
N LEU A 113 6.09 -2.29 16.19
CA LEU A 113 5.10 -2.14 15.12
C LEU A 113 5.58 -1.16 14.03
N GLY A 114 6.24 -0.06 14.40
CA GLY A 114 6.80 0.90 13.44
C GLY A 114 7.77 0.25 12.45
N GLU A 115 8.64 -0.63 12.93
CA GLU A 115 9.60 -1.35 12.06
C GLU A 115 8.90 -2.27 11.06
N VAL A 116 7.82 -2.94 11.49
CA VAL A 116 7.02 -3.81 10.63
C VAL A 116 6.30 -3.01 9.55
N LEU A 117 5.70 -1.88 9.92
CA LEU A 117 5.03 -0.98 8.97
C LEU A 117 6.03 -0.43 7.95
N ASP A 118 7.20 0.03 8.40
CA ASP A 118 8.25 0.51 7.51
C ASP A 118 8.70 -0.58 6.54
N ASP A 119 8.93 -1.80 7.02
CA ASP A 119 9.33 -2.92 6.15
C ASP A 119 8.23 -3.24 5.11
N ILE A 120 6.96 -3.35 5.52
CA ILE A 120 5.83 -3.61 4.62
C ILE A 120 5.71 -2.53 3.54
N LEU A 121 5.76 -1.25 3.93
CA LEU A 121 5.67 -0.10 3.02
C LEU A 121 6.90 0.04 2.12
N ASN A 122 8.01 -0.60 2.49
CA ASN A 122 9.19 -0.75 1.64
C ASN A 122 9.12 -1.96 0.70
N GLY A 123 8.03 -2.75 0.69
CA GLY A 123 7.91 -3.92 -0.18
C GLY A 123 8.48 -5.21 0.42
N ALA A 124 8.49 -5.31 1.75
CA ALA A 124 8.68 -6.59 2.42
C ALA A 124 7.34 -7.30 2.61
N VAL A 125 7.41 -8.62 2.82
CA VAL A 125 6.31 -9.40 3.39
C VAL A 125 6.55 -9.62 4.87
N ALA A 126 5.53 -9.41 5.67
CA ALA A 126 5.56 -9.65 7.11
C ALA A 126 4.74 -10.89 7.46
N LEU A 127 5.35 -11.81 8.21
CA LEU A 127 4.68 -12.86 8.94
C LEU A 127 4.41 -12.35 10.35
N VAL A 128 3.13 -12.15 10.67
CA VAL A 128 2.69 -11.55 11.93
C VAL A 128 2.11 -12.62 12.84
N PHE A 129 2.69 -12.73 14.03
CA PHE A 129 2.33 -13.68 15.07
C PHE A 129 1.62 -12.95 16.21
N ASP A 130 0.28 -12.86 16.09
CA ASP A 130 -0.55 -11.98 16.92
C ASP A 130 -0.51 -12.31 18.42
N ARG A 131 -0.26 -13.57 18.78
CA ARG A 131 -0.18 -14.01 20.18
C ARG A 131 1.17 -13.66 20.78
N GLU A 132 2.24 -13.79 20.00
CA GLU A 132 3.64 -13.63 20.42
C GLU A 132 4.11 -12.17 20.31
N LYS A 133 3.29 -11.30 19.70
CA LYS A 133 3.57 -9.87 19.50
C LYS A 133 4.88 -9.64 18.75
N LYS A 134 5.15 -10.51 17.78
CA LYS A 134 6.35 -10.51 16.95
C LYS A 134 5.98 -10.60 15.48
N ALA A 135 6.86 -10.09 14.64
CA ALA A 135 6.79 -10.34 13.21
C ALA A 135 8.15 -10.73 12.65
N ILE A 136 8.15 -11.50 11.57
CA ILE A 136 9.33 -11.76 10.77
C ILE A 136 9.09 -11.13 9.40
N THR A 137 9.96 -10.23 8.98
CA THR A 137 9.87 -9.59 7.67
C THR A 137 10.90 -10.14 6.70
N PHE A 138 10.51 -10.24 5.43
CA PHE A 138 11.33 -10.70 4.32
C PHE A 138 11.31 -9.64 3.22
N ASP A 139 12.47 -9.03 2.93
CA ASP A 139 12.58 -8.04 1.85
C ASP A 139 12.57 -8.75 0.50
N ILE A 140 11.38 -8.93 -0.07
CA ILE A 140 11.14 -9.59 -1.36
C ILE A 140 10.57 -8.62 -2.40
N LYS A 141 11.13 -7.40 -2.41
CA LYS A 141 10.79 -6.37 -3.39
C LYS A 141 10.86 -6.97 -4.79
N GLY A 142 9.73 -6.91 -5.48
CA GLY A 142 9.63 -7.29 -6.87
C GLY A 142 8.51 -6.52 -7.49
N TYR A 143 8.84 -5.82 -8.56
CA TYR A 143 7.86 -5.09 -9.33
C TYR A 143 7.66 -5.86 -10.62
N GLU A 144 6.45 -5.83 -11.18
CA GLU A 144 6.29 -6.18 -12.58
C GLU A 144 7.20 -5.27 -13.41
N LYS A 145 8.30 -5.84 -13.95
CA LYS A 145 9.23 -5.14 -14.83
C LYS A 145 8.70 -5.05 -16.27
N ARG A 146 7.37 -4.99 -16.48
CA ARG A 146 6.92 -4.53 -17.79
C ARG A 146 7.43 -3.12 -17.95
N SER A 147 8.03 -2.87 -19.11
CA SER A 147 8.78 -1.66 -19.43
C SER A 147 7.96 -0.43 -19.08
N ILE A 148 8.20 0.16 -17.90
CA ILE A 148 7.64 1.48 -17.58
C ILE A 148 8.23 2.41 -18.63
N THR A 149 7.38 2.95 -19.50
CA THR A 149 7.79 3.80 -20.60
C THR A 149 7.84 5.26 -20.16
N GLU A 150 8.65 6.03 -20.89
CA GLU A 150 8.64 7.47 -20.76
C GLU A 150 7.26 8.04 -21.13
N PRO A 151 6.86 9.16 -20.49
CA PRO A 151 5.55 9.76 -20.74
C PRO A 151 5.51 10.26 -22.19
N THR A 152 4.46 9.91 -22.93
CA THR A 152 4.36 10.27 -24.35
C THR A 152 3.91 11.72 -24.49
N ASN A 153 3.01 12.17 -23.60
CA ASN A 153 2.39 13.49 -23.66
C ASN A 153 3.03 14.54 -22.72
N GLU A 154 3.90 14.13 -21.80
CA GLU A 154 4.53 15.03 -20.81
C GLU A 154 6.04 14.81 -20.68
N SER A 155 6.85 15.35 -21.61
CA SER A 155 8.33 15.23 -21.54
C SER A 155 8.92 15.80 -20.25
N ALA A 156 9.73 14.99 -19.54
CA ALA A 156 10.40 15.39 -18.31
C ALA A 156 11.85 15.82 -18.60
N LEU A 157 12.11 17.13 -18.68
CA LEU A 157 13.49 17.65 -18.83
C LEU A 157 14.35 17.39 -17.58
N LYS A 158 13.74 17.37 -16.39
CA LYS A 158 14.33 17.05 -15.08
C LYS A 158 13.25 16.41 -14.20
N GLY A 159 13.23 15.08 -14.08
CA GLY A 159 12.21 14.36 -13.30
C GLY A 159 12.32 12.84 -13.45
N ALA A 160 11.53 12.10 -12.68
CA ALA A 160 11.43 10.66 -12.83
C ALA A 160 10.73 10.33 -14.16
N LYS A 161 11.25 9.35 -14.89
CA LYS A 161 10.71 8.90 -16.19
C LYS A 161 9.54 7.92 -16.06
N ASP A 162 9.17 7.56 -14.83
CA ASP A 162 8.11 6.60 -14.55
C ASP A 162 6.73 7.21 -14.86
N SER A 163 6.04 6.64 -15.83
CA SER A 163 4.68 7.04 -16.21
C SER A 163 3.65 6.02 -15.75
N PHE A 164 2.44 6.50 -15.50
CA PHE A 164 1.29 5.62 -15.38
C PHE A 164 1.04 4.87 -16.69
N ILE A 165 0.56 3.64 -16.55
CA ILE A 165 0.19 2.74 -17.64
C ILE A 165 -1.28 2.31 -17.46
N GLU A 166 -1.76 1.37 -18.26
CA GLU A 166 -3.16 0.94 -18.24
C GLU A 166 -3.51 0.06 -17.02
N VAL A 167 -2.51 -0.55 -16.39
CA VAL A 167 -2.72 -1.49 -15.26
C VAL A 167 -2.80 -0.73 -13.93
N LEU A 168 -4.00 -0.66 -13.35
CA LEU A 168 -4.28 0.09 -12.12
C LEU A 168 -3.37 -0.29 -10.94
N ARG A 169 -3.16 -1.58 -10.68
CA ARG A 169 -2.31 -2.04 -9.57
C ARG A 169 -0.85 -1.62 -9.74
N VAL A 170 -0.33 -1.62 -10.97
CA VAL A 170 1.02 -1.09 -11.27
C VAL A 170 1.08 0.40 -10.97
N ASN A 171 0.06 1.17 -11.36
CA ASN A 171 0.01 2.60 -11.06
C ASN A 171 -0.02 2.88 -9.55
N THR A 172 -0.83 2.14 -8.79
CA THR A 172 -0.86 2.29 -7.32
C THR A 172 0.48 1.96 -6.67
N SER A 173 1.21 0.97 -7.21
CA SER A 173 2.54 0.62 -6.70
C SER A 173 3.58 1.69 -7.03
N LEU A 174 3.49 2.36 -8.19
CA LEU A 174 4.32 3.53 -8.52
C LEU A 174 4.13 4.67 -7.53
N VAL A 175 2.89 4.95 -7.11
CA VAL A 175 2.60 5.95 -6.07
C VAL A 175 3.20 5.52 -4.73
N ARG A 176 2.97 4.28 -4.29
CA ARG A 176 3.54 3.73 -3.04
C ARG A 176 5.05 3.75 -3.00
N ARG A 177 5.73 3.55 -4.13
CA ARG A 177 7.20 3.63 -4.24
C ARG A 177 7.73 5.02 -3.91
N LYS A 178 6.99 6.07 -4.29
CA LYS A 178 7.32 7.48 -4.03
C LYS A 178 6.84 7.96 -2.67
N ILE A 179 5.67 7.49 -2.21
CA ILE A 179 5.05 7.91 -0.95
C ILE A 179 4.86 6.68 -0.05
N ARG A 180 5.79 6.50 0.90
CA ARG A 180 5.83 5.36 1.83
C ARG A 180 5.21 5.67 3.19
N THR A 181 4.26 6.59 3.23
CA THR A 181 3.59 6.96 4.48
C THR A 181 2.48 5.95 4.80
N PRO A 182 2.32 5.53 6.07
CA PRO A 182 1.21 4.68 6.49
C PRO A 182 -0.14 5.40 6.35
N TYR A 183 -0.16 6.71 6.13
CA TYR A 183 -1.37 7.53 5.95
C TYR A 183 -1.87 7.61 4.50
N LEU A 184 -1.14 7.07 3.52
CA LEU A 184 -1.63 6.99 2.15
C LEU A 184 -2.76 5.96 2.08
N ARG A 185 -3.91 6.40 1.58
CA ARG A 185 -5.12 5.60 1.42
C ARG A 185 -5.38 5.38 -0.06
N ILE A 186 -5.68 4.14 -0.42
CA ILE A 186 -6.14 3.77 -1.76
C ILE A 186 -7.51 3.11 -1.59
N LYS A 187 -8.53 3.69 -2.22
CA LYS A 187 -9.90 3.18 -2.22
C LYS A 187 -10.29 2.80 -3.63
N GLU A 188 -10.40 1.50 -3.87
CA GLU A 188 -10.85 0.96 -5.15
C GLU A 188 -12.37 0.76 -5.18
N THR A 189 -12.96 1.04 -6.32
CA THR A 189 -14.37 0.78 -6.63
C THR A 189 -14.51 0.39 -8.10
N ILE A 190 -15.64 -0.23 -8.45
CA ILE A 190 -15.92 -0.72 -9.80
C ILE A 190 -17.15 -0.01 -10.34
N VAL A 191 -17.03 0.63 -11.50
CA VAL A 191 -18.10 1.39 -12.14
C VAL A 191 -18.41 0.85 -13.54
N GLY A 192 -19.59 1.19 -14.07
CA GLY A 192 -20.04 0.74 -15.38
C GLY A 192 -20.65 -0.65 -15.35
N ARG A 193 -21.89 -0.77 -15.85
CA ARG A 193 -22.68 -2.01 -15.80
C ARG A 193 -22.06 -3.12 -16.64
N GLN A 194 -21.57 -2.79 -17.84
CA GLN A 194 -20.96 -3.72 -18.79
C GLN A 194 -19.43 -3.74 -18.70
N THR A 195 -18.79 -2.57 -18.54
CA THR A 195 -17.31 -2.48 -18.59
C THR A 195 -16.63 -2.91 -17.30
N LYS A 196 -17.33 -2.82 -16.15
CA LYS A 196 -16.77 -3.15 -14.82
C LYS A 196 -15.39 -2.52 -14.61
N THR A 197 -15.29 -1.23 -14.92
CA THR A 197 -14.04 -0.47 -14.89
C THR A 197 -13.62 -0.21 -13.45
N SER A 198 -12.41 -0.62 -13.08
CA SER A 198 -11.85 -0.35 -11.75
C SER A 198 -11.30 1.07 -11.67
N ILE A 199 -11.66 1.79 -10.60
CA ILE A 199 -11.17 3.14 -10.29
C ILE A 199 -10.55 3.11 -8.91
N ALA A 200 -9.39 3.76 -8.74
CA ALA A 200 -8.78 3.98 -7.44
C ALA A 200 -8.78 5.48 -7.08
N VAL A 201 -9.34 5.81 -5.92
CA VAL A 201 -9.21 7.14 -5.30
C VAL A 201 -8.05 7.08 -4.31
N ILE A 202 -7.05 7.94 -4.51
CA ILE A 202 -5.82 7.97 -3.71
C ILE A 202 -5.71 9.31 -2.99
N TYR A 203 -5.48 9.29 -1.68
CA TYR A 203 -5.33 10.50 -0.87
C TYR A 203 -4.47 10.24 0.36
N ILE A 204 -4.03 11.29 1.04
CA ILE A 204 -3.27 11.19 2.30
C ILE A 204 -4.17 11.59 3.46
N GLU A 205 -4.47 10.61 4.32
CA GLU A 205 -5.25 10.80 5.54
C GLU A 205 -4.60 11.87 6.43
N ASN A 206 -5.42 12.77 6.98
CA ASN A 206 -5.00 13.93 7.79
C ASN A 206 -4.27 15.06 7.03
N LEU A 207 -4.01 14.92 5.72
CA LEU A 207 -3.47 16.00 4.90
C LEU A 207 -4.54 16.61 3.99
N THR A 208 -5.32 15.75 3.34
CA THR A 208 -6.39 16.16 2.42
C THR A 208 -7.67 16.51 3.19
N ASN A 209 -8.42 17.52 2.71
CA ASN A 209 -9.68 17.92 3.30
C ASN A 209 -10.71 16.77 3.24
N ARG A 210 -11.19 16.34 4.41
CA ARG A 210 -12.13 15.24 4.54
C ARG A 210 -13.43 15.44 3.74
N LYS A 211 -13.94 16.67 3.65
CA LYS A 211 -15.16 16.95 2.88
C LYS A 211 -14.98 16.67 1.39
N ILE A 212 -13.79 16.99 0.86
CA ILE A 212 -13.47 16.73 -0.55
C ILE A 212 -13.35 15.22 -0.78
N ILE A 213 -12.68 14.49 0.11
CA ILE A 213 -12.57 13.03 0.03
C ILE A 213 -13.96 12.39 0.02
N GLU A 214 -14.84 12.77 0.95
CA GLU A 214 -16.20 12.23 1.06
C GLU A 214 -17.03 12.53 -0.19
N GLU A 215 -16.93 13.74 -0.74
CA GLU A 215 -17.66 14.13 -1.95
C GLU A 215 -17.14 13.38 -3.19
N VAL A 216 -15.82 13.27 -3.38
CA VAL A 216 -15.22 12.50 -4.49
C VAL A 216 -15.64 11.03 -4.40
N LEU A 217 -15.51 10.41 -3.22
CA LEU A 217 -15.92 9.01 -3.03
C LEU A 217 -17.42 8.82 -3.31
N LYS A 218 -18.26 9.74 -2.85
CA LYS A 218 -19.70 9.71 -3.10
C LYS A 218 -20.00 9.80 -4.60
N ARG A 219 -19.36 10.73 -5.32
CA ARG A 219 -19.54 10.91 -6.77
C ARG A 219 -19.12 9.67 -7.55
N VAL A 220 -17.89 9.18 -7.31
CA VAL A 220 -17.37 7.99 -7.99
C VAL A 220 -18.29 6.78 -7.74
N ASN A 221 -18.74 6.56 -6.51
CA ASN A 221 -19.62 5.44 -6.18
C ASN A 221 -21.06 5.58 -6.72
N SER A 222 -21.47 6.80 -7.11
CA SER A 222 -22.78 7.06 -7.72
C SER A 222 -22.78 6.90 -9.25
N ILE A 223 -21.63 6.64 -9.87
CA ILE A 223 -21.53 6.45 -11.31
C ILE A 223 -22.26 5.17 -11.72
N ASP A 224 -23.44 5.34 -12.32
CA ASP A 224 -24.20 4.27 -12.95
C ASP A 224 -24.39 4.54 -14.45
N VAL A 225 -23.54 3.90 -15.25
CA VAL A 225 -23.50 4.02 -16.71
C VAL A 225 -23.42 2.64 -17.35
N ASP A 226 -23.77 2.51 -18.63
CA ASP A 226 -23.58 1.24 -19.33
C ASP A 226 -22.09 0.88 -19.45
N GLY A 227 -21.23 1.86 -19.73
CA GLY A 227 -19.78 1.67 -19.79
C GLY A 227 -18.99 2.94 -19.48
N ALA A 228 -17.89 2.75 -18.76
CA ALA A 228 -16.91 3.80 -18.42
C ALA A 228 -15.56 3.44 -19.07
N THR A 229 -15.38 3.78 -20.34
CA THR A 229 -14.23 3.33 -21.14
C THR A 229 -13.09 4.33 -21.19
N THR A 230 -13.32 5.60 -20.83
CA THR A 230 -12.31 6.67 -20.89
C THR A 230 -12.29 7.47 -19.60
N ALA A 231 -11.15 8.08 -19.26
CA ALA A 231 -11.06 8.97 -18.11
C ALA A 231 -11.99 10.19 -18.23
N GLY A 232 -12.23 10.68 -19.45
CA GLY A 232 -13.20 11.76 -19.71
C GLY A 232 -14.65 11.36 -19.40
N SER A 233 -15.05 10.11 -19.68
CA SER A 233 -16.40 9.62 -19.31
C SER A 233 -16.63 9.58 -17.80
N ILE A 234 -15.56 9.48 -17.00
CA ILE A 234 -15.63 9.53 -15.53
C ILE A 234 -15.66 10.98 -15.06
N GLU A 235 -14.91 11.87 -15.70
CA GLU A 235 -14.80 13.30 -15.35
C GLU A 235 -16.17 14.00 -15.28
N GLU A 236 -17.06 13.72 -16.24
CA GLU A 236 -18.41 14.30 -16.30
C GLU A 236 -19.25 14.02 -15.03
N TYR A 237 -18.96 12.95 -14.30
CA TYR A 237 -19.63 12.61 -13.04
C TYR A 237 -18.91 13.16 -11.80
N ILE A 238 -17.68 13.64 -11.97
CA ILE A 238 -16.88 14.24 -10.90
C ILE A 238 -17.09 15.76 -10.85
N ILE A 239 -17.34 16.40 -11.98
CA ILE A 239 -17.50 17.86 -12.10
C ILE A 239 -19.00 18.26 -12.07
N ASP A 240 -19.35 19.32 -11.34
CA ASP A 240 -20.75 19.83 -11.28
C ASP A 240 -21.13 20.79 -12.42
N ASP A 241 -20.19 21.59 -12.93
CA ASP A 241 -20.51 22.66 -13.88
C ASP A 241 -19.48 22.75 -15.01
N ASN A 242 -19.86 22.32 -16.21
CA ASN A 242 -19.07 22.47 -17.44
C ASN A 242 -19.00 23.92 -17.95
N ARG A 243 -19.52 24.92 -17.21
CA ARG A 243 -19.51 26.35 -17.59
C ARG A 243 -18.26 27.12 -17.16
N THR A 244 -17.28 26.48 -16.52
CA THR A 244 -16.04 27.15 -16.11
C THR A 244 -15.03 27.25 -17.25
N LEU A 245 -14.38 28.41 -17.41
CA LEU A 245 -13.31 28.62 -18.40
C LEU A 245 -11.97 27.98 -17.99
N PHE A 246 -11.90 27.40 -16.78
CA PHE A 246 -10.71 26.77 -16.22
C PHE A 246 -10.96 25.27 -16.01
N PRO A 247 -9.96 24.40 -16.26
CA PRO A 247 -10.07 22.97 -16.01
C PRO A 247 -10.19 22.71 -14.50
N LEU A 248 -11.22 21.97 -14.11
CA LEU A 248 -11.48 21.59 -12.72
C LEU A 248 -10.79 20.26 -12.34
N VAL A 249 -10.36 19.48 -13.34
CA VAL A 249 -9.60 18.24 -13.18
C VAL A 249 -8.31 18.34 -13.98
N LEU A 250 -7.22 17.85 -13.38
CA LEU A 250 -5.91 17.77 -14.02
C LEU A 250 -5.62 16.33 -14.44
N TYR A 251 -5.30 16.16 -15.71
CA TYR A 251 -4.79 14.89 -16.24
C TYR A 251 -3.28 14.84 -16.16
N THR A 252 -2.75 13.67 -15.78
CA THR A 252 -1.31 13.46 -15.85
C THR A 252 -0.94 12.00 -16.07
N GLU A 253 0.03 11.79 -16.95
CA GLU A 253 0.72 10.49 -17.11
C GLU A 253 1.90 10.37 -16.14
N ARG A 254 2.32 11.50 -15.56
CA ARG A 254 3.51 11.60 -14.74
C ARG A 254 3.23 11.26 -13.28
N THR A 255 3.80 10.14 -12.84
CA THR A 255 3.68 9.66 -11.46
C THR A 255 4.23 10.68 -10.45
N ASP A 256 5.32 11.38 -10.79
CA ASP A 256 5.93 12.37 -9.90
C ASP A 256 5.06 13.61 -9.68
N LYS A 257 4.43 14.11 -10.75
CA LYS A 257 3.48 15.23 -10.70
C LYS A 257 2.23 14.86 -9.89
N PHE A 258 1.68 13.67 -10.09
CA PHE A 258 0.58 13.16 -9.27
C PHE A 258 0.96 13.11 -7.78
N CYS A 259 2.11 12.52 -7.45
CA CYS A 259 2.59 12.42 -6.07
C CYS A 259 2.82 13.79 -5.43
N HIS A 260 3.33 14.76 -6.20
CA HIS A 260 3.51 16.12 -5.73
C HIS A 260 2.18 16.77 -5.35
N ASN A 261 1.18 16.69 -6.23
CA ASN A 261 -0.13 17.31 -6.01
C ASN A 261 -0.84 16.74 -4.76
N ILE A 262 -0.77 15.42 -4.52
CA ILE A 262 -1.40 14.82 -3.32
C ILE A 262 -0.65 15.09 -2.01
N LEU A 263 0.61 15.56 -2.09
CA LEU A 263 1.42 15.97 -0.94
C LEU A 263 1.28 17.46 -0.64
N GLU A 264 0.76 18.27 -1.56
CA GLU A 264 0.47 19.66 -1.31
C GLU A 264 -0.75 19.80 -0.41
N LYS A 265 -0.65 20.68 0.58
CA LYS A 265 -1.76 21.01 1.46
C LYS A 265 -2.55 22.13 0.79
N GLU A 266 -3.85 21.94 0.60
CA GLU A 266 -4.74 23.03 0.18
C GLU A 266 -4.68 24.14 1.25
N GLU A 267 -4.36 25.37 0.83
CA GLU A 267 -4.44 26.58 1.66
C GLU A 267 -5.89 27.08 1.78
#